data_AF-A0A6A9T3D5-F1
#
_entry.id   AF-A0A6A9T3D5-F1
#
_cell.length_a   1.000
_cell.length_b   1.000
_cell.length_c   1.000
_cell.angle_alpha   90.00
_cell.angle_beta   90.00
_cell.angle_gamma   90.00
#
_symmetry.space_group_name_H-M   'P 1'
#
loop_
_entity.id
_entity.type
_entity.pdbx_description
1 polymer ?
#
loop_
_entity_poly.entity_id
_entity_poly.type
_entity_poly.pdbx_seq_one_letter_code
_entity_poly.pdbx_strand_id
1 'polypeptide(L)'
;MPSKELVRIENERDRWRYVCPLGHRTWEPTNHHFWCQHCARRDDVDGAFYRLRDRKTDALLVRHQVQLVTPTGPYDDDLDEGAR
;
A
#
# COMPACT_ATOMS: atom_id res chain seq x y z
N MET A 1 20.46 7.63 -8.21
CA MET A 1 19.09 7.12 -8.45
C MET A 1 18.50 6.85 -7.08
N PRO A 2 17.33 7.40 -6.69
CA PRO A 2 16.77 7.11 -5.37
C PRO A 2 16.51 5.62 -5.29
N SER A 3 17.28 4.95 -4.44
CA SER A 3 17.15 3.53 -4.12
C SER A 3 15.69 3.27 -3.78
N LYS A 4 15.03 2.46 -4.60
CA LYS A 4 13.61 2.14 -4.45
C LYS A 4 13.51 1.23 -3.22
N GLU A 5 13.34 1.82 -2.03
CA GLU A 5 13.24 1.07 -0.78
C GLU A 5 11.93 0.27 -0.81
N LEU A 6 12.07 -1.06 -0.92
CA LEU A 6 10.95 -1.99 -0.93
C LEU A 6 10.48 -2.18 0.51
N VAL A 7 9.30 -1.65 0.80
CA VAL A 7 8.67 -1.73 2.10
C VAL A 7 7.83 -2.99 2.17
N ARG A 8 8.23 -3.93 3.03
CA ARG A 8 7.47 -5.14 3.31
C ARG A 8 6.43 -4.87 4.40
N ILE A 9 5.17 -5.11 4.08
CA ILE A 9 4.07 -5.04 5.04
C ILE A 9 3.65 -6.48 5.30
N GLU A 10 4.11 -7.05 6.42
CA GLU A 10 3.94 -8.48 6.72
C GLU A 10 2.92 -8.71 7.85
N ASN A 11 2.82 -7.76 8.79
CA ASN A 11 2.03 -7.92 10.01
C ASN A 11 1.09 -6.74 10.25
N GLU A 12 0.16 -6.93 11.20
CA GLU A 12 -0.75 -5.87 11.66
C GLU A 12 0.03 -4.63 12.11
N ARG A 13 1.15 -4.79 12.82
CA ARG A 13 1.98 -3.66 13.26
C ARG A 13 2.51 -2.81 12.10
N ASP A 14 2.88 -3.44 10.98
CA ASP A 14 3.28 -2.71 9.78
C ASP A 14 2.09 -1.98 9.15
N ARG A 15 0.90 -2.60 9.12
CA ARG A 15 -0.34 -1.93 8.68
C ARG A 15 -0.71 -0.73 9.54
N TRP A 16 -0.31 -0.68 10.82
CA TRP A 16 -0.53 0.50 11.66
C TRP A 16 0.40 1.68 11.33
N ARG A 17 1.56 1.41 10.72
CA ARG A 17 2.52 2.42 10.29
C ARG A 17 2.13 3.05 8.96
N TYR A 18 1.62 2.27 8.02
CA TYR A 18 1.23 2.76 6.69
C TYR A 18 -0.25 3.12 6.66
N VAL A 19 -0.57 4.33 6.19
CA VAL A 19 -1.93 4.86 6.14
C VAL A 19 -2.23 5.39 4.74
N CYS A 20 -3.51 5.60 4.41
CA CYS A 20 -3.86 6.28 3.17
C CYS A 20 -3.32 7.72 3.18
N PRO A 21 -3.28 8.43 2.04
CA PRO A 21 -2.76 9.81 1.97
C PRO A 21 -3.43 10.77 2.95
N LEU A 22 -4.71 10.52 3.29
CA LEU A 22 -5.50 11.29 4.25
C LEU A 22 -5.33 10.83 5.71
N GLY A 23 -4.57 9.76 5.97
CA GLY A 23 -4.26 9.28 7.32
C GLY A 23 -5.16 8.14 7.84
N HIS A 24 -6.06 7.61 7.02
CA HIS A 24 -6.92 6.48 7.41
C HIS A 24 -6.15 5.14 7.40
N ARG A 25 -6.50 4.26 8.33
CA ARG A 25 -5.95 2.90 8.44
C ARG A 25 -6.83 1.82 7.79
N THR A 26 -8.03 2.19 7.37
CA THR A 26 -9.01 1.29 6.71
C THR A 26 -8.73 1.15 5.22
N TRP A 27 -7.45 1.14 4.85
CA TRP A 27 -7.05 0.86 3.49
C TRP A 27 -6.84 -0.63 3.29
N GLU A 28 -7.19 -1.10 2.12
CA GLU A 28 -7.08 -2.47 1.67
C GLU A 28 -6.28 -2.47 0.36
N PRO A 29 -5.32 -3.40 0.22
CA PRO A 29 -4.65 -3.58 -1.04
C PRO A 29 -5.56 -4.32 -2.03
N THR A 30 -5.63 -3.80 -3.24
CA THR A 30 -6.27 -4.45 -4.39
C THR A 30 -5.19 -4.77 -5.43
N ASN A 31 -5.50 -5.58 -6.45
CA ASN A 31 -4.54 -6.04 -7.47
C ASN A 31 -3.59 -4.94 -7.99
N HIS A 32 -4.06 -3.72 -8.22
CA HIS A 32 -3.22 -2.65 -8.81
C HIS A 32 -3.17 -1.34 -8.03
N HIS A 33 -4.02 -1.16 -7.02
CA HIS A 33 -4.11 0.06 -6.23
C HIS A 33 -4.46 -0.27 -4.79
N PHE A 34 -4.31 0.72 -3.92
CA PHE A 34 -4.87 0.67 -2.58
C PHE A 34 -6.25 1.31 -2.61
N TRP A 35 -7.16 0.76 -1.84
CA TRP A 35 -8.51 1.29 -1.70
C TRP A 35 -8.76 1.61 -0.23
N CYS A 36 -9.37 2.75 0.09
CA CYS A 36 -9.75 3.08 1.46
C CYS A 36 -11.25 3.22 1.59
N GLN A 37 -11.82 2.41 2.49
CA GLN A 37 -13.27 2.44 2.76
C GLN A 37 -13.76 3.80 3.24
N HIS A 38 -12.96 4.53 4.03
CA HIS A 38 -13.36 5.85 4.52
C HIS A 38 -13.32 6.91 3.43
N CYS A 39 -12.34 6.84 2.53
CA CYS A 39 -12.25 7.75 1.38
C CYS A 39 -13.36 7.44 0.37
N ALA A 40 -13.65 6.17 0.10
CA ALA A 40 -14.71 5.76 -0.82
C ALA A 40 -16.13 6.18 -0.39
N ARG A 41 -16.33 6.47 0.90
CA ARG A 41 -17.61 6.97 1.44
C ARG A 41 -17.76 8.49 1.33
N ARG A 42 -16.72 9.20 0.90
CA ARG A 42 -16.70 10.66 0.79
C ARG A 42 -16.87 11.06 -0.66
N ASP A 43 -17.73 12.04 -0.92
CA ASP A 43 -17.92 12.60 -2.27
C ASP A 43 -16.76 13.49 -2.73
N ASP A 44 -15.90 13.96 -1.82
CA ASP A 44 -14.83 14.90 -2.13
C ASP A 44 -13.49 14.24 -2.52
N VAL A 45 -13.35 12.93 -2.34
CA VAL A 45 -12.08 12.21 -2.57
C VAL A 45 -12.32 10.83 -3.18
N ASP A 46 -11.37 10.38 -4.01
CA ASP A 46 -11.39 9.00 -4.52
C ASP A 46 -10.97 8.01 -3.43
N GLY A 47 -11.71 6.91 -3.34
CA GLY A 47 -11.37 5.77 -2.50
C GLY A 47 -10.10 5.03 -2.96
N ALA A 48 -9.81 5.06 -4.26
CA ALA A 48 -8.67 4.40 -4.88
C ALA A 48 -7.45 5.32 -4.97
N PHE A 49 -6.28 4.79 -4.61
CA PHE A 49 -5.01 5.53 -4.65
C PHE A 49 -3.81 4.60 -4.81
N TYR A 50 -2.70 5.13 -5.29
CA TYR A 50 -1.48 4.34 -5.59
C TYR A 50 -0.34 4.59 -4.60
N ARG A 51 -0.59 5.37 -3.53
CA ARG A 51 0.43 5.80 -2.58
C ARG A 51 0.00 5.61 -1.13
N LEU A 52 0.81 4.93 -0.35
CA LEU A 52 0.69 4.88 1.11
C LEU A 52 1.55 5.96 1.75
N ARG A 53 1.06 6.54 2.84
CA ARG A 53 1.83 7.43 3.69
C ARG A 53 2.42 6.62 4.85
N ASP A 54 3.73 6.70 5.01
CA ASP A 54 4.42 6.18 6.20
C ASP A 54 4.26 7.17 7.34
N ARG A 55 3.50 6.80 8.38
CA ARG A 55 3.30 7.67 9.55
C ARG A 55 4.57 7.93 10.36
N LYS A 56 5.60 7.08 10.24
CA LYS A 56 6.87 7.23 10.97
C LYS A 56 7.76 8.31 10.35
N THR A 57 7.84 8.33 9.03
CA THR A 57 8.77 9.20 8.26
C THR A 57 8.06 10.31 7.50
N ASP A 58 6.73 10.27 7.45
CA ASP A 58 5.87 11.08 6.61
C ASP A 58 6.07 10.90 5.10
N ALA A 59 6.81 9.86 4.69
CA ALA A 59 7.08 9.59 3.28
C ALA A 59 5.84 9.04 2.55
N LEU A 60 5.69 9.40 1.27
CA LEU A 60 4.70 8.82 0.37
C LEU A 60 5.34 7.71 -0.46
N LEU A 61 4.97 6.47 -0.16
CA LEU A 61 5.41 5.24 -0.81
C LEU A 61 4.45 4.88 -1.93
N VAL A 62 4.94 4.74 -3.15
CA VAL A 62 4.12 4.29 -4.30
C VAL A 62 3.92 2.77 -4.28
N ARG A 63 2.84 2.26 -4.89
CA ARG A 63 2.47 0.83 -4.89
C ARG A 63 3.62 -0.12 -5.28
N HIS A 64 4.47 0.27 -6.23
CA HIS A 64 5.61 -0.53 -6.67
C HIS A 64 6.81 -0.52 -5.70
N GLN A 65 6.78 0.35 -4.68
CA GLN A 65 7.73 0.37 -3.56
C GLN A 65 7.21 -0.44 -2.38
N VAL A 66 5.97 -0.94 -2.44
CA VAL A 66 5.33 -1.63 -1.32
C VAL A 66 5.11 -3.09 -1.71
N GLN A 67 5.75 -3.99 -0.98
CA GLN A 67 5.54 -5.42 -1.09
C GLN A 67 4.64 -5.88 0.07
N LEU A 68 3.47 -6.39 -0.28
CA LEU A 68 2.49 -6.86 0.70
C LEU A 68 2.71 -8.35 0.90
N VAL A 69 3.28 -8.71 2.05
CA VAL A 69 3.45 -10.11 2.43
C VAL A 69 2.29 -10.45 3.34
N THR A 70 1.47 -11.43 2.99
CA THR A 70 0.47 -11.93 3.92
C THR A 70 0.93 -13.29 4.46
N PRO A 71 0.44 -13.72 5.64
CA PRO A 71 0.72 -15.06 6.15
C PRO A 71 0.32 -16.19 5.18
N THR A 72 -0.61 -15.91 4.26
CA THR A 72 -1.12 -16.83 3.25
C THR A 72 -0.32 -16.76 1.93
N GLY A 73 0.74 -15.96 1.86
CA GLY A 73 1.53 -15.69 0.65
C GLY A 73 1.51 -14.21 0.27
N PRO A 74 2.42 -13.74 -0.61
CA PRO A 74 2.31 -12.40 -1.17
C PRO A 74 0.96 -12.26 -1.90
N TYR A 75 0.32 -11.09 -1.80
CA TYR A 75 -0.92 -10.81 -2.56
C TYR A 75 -0.67 -10.72 -4.08
N ASP A 76 0.60 -10.77 -4.48
CA ASP A 76 1.09 -10.60 -5.83
C ASP A 76 1.95 -11.82 -6.16
N ASP A 77 1.31 -12.90 -6.59
CA ASP A 77 1.98 -14.10 -7.11
C ASP A 77 2.28 -13.95 -8.63
N ASP A 78 1.69 -12.96 -9.30
CA ASP A 78 1.57 -12.90 -10.77
C ASP A 78 2.36 -11.75 -11.46
N LEU A 79 3.23 -11.00 -10.77
CA LEU A 79 3.99 -9.89 -11.39
C LEU A 79 5.53 -9.95 -11.25
N ASP A 80 6.10 -11.16 -11.18
CA ASP A 80 7.54 -11.38 -11.45
C ASP A 80 7.79 -12.47 -12.53
N GLU A 81 6.81 -12.78 -13.39
CA GLU A 81 7.05 -13.48 -14.65
C GLU A 81 7.32 -12.47 -15.78
N GLY A 82 8.40 -11.72 -15.61
CA GLY A 82 8.88 -10.73 -16.58
C GLY A 82 10.35 -10.90 -16.97
N ALA A 83 10.98 -12.03 -16.65
CA ALA A 83 12.37 -12.28 -16.99
C ALA A 83 12.64 -13.76 -17.31
N ARG A 84 12.22 -14.21 -18.48
CA ARG A 84 12.91 -15.27 -19.23
C ARG A 84 12.74 -15.10 -20.73
#